data_AF-A0A939GML4-F1
#
_entry.id   AF-A0A939GML4-F1
#
_cell.length_a   1.000
_cell.length_b   1.000
_cell.length_c   1.000
_cell.angle_alpha   90.00
_cell.angle_beta   90.00
_cell.angle_gamma   90.00
#
_symmetry.space_group_name_H-M   'P 1'
#
loop_
_entity.id
_entity.type
_entity.pdbx_description
1 polymer ?
#
loop_
_entity_poly.entity_id
_entity_poly.type
_entity_poly.pdbx_seq_one_letter_code
_entity_poly.pdbx_strand_id
1 'polypeptide(L)'
;MTKDAFYGVLAAVDWNSQGWQGPSTPEDLANANFNFVKEQDITYTSLNFGHLLFPADESGYYRGFLPHLFTKSPDAEKSRHVAIVFIKSKDWHDGKTYLVGFYAFPIFKKERVQSPTDAITHDVETNIKSLAKHIHLLPNPINLSDHTEATKFLPNDKKPGKMGYNYMNRVNVEKMLDVMTAQNPGDKKLSSIKLAVLRALGNE
;
A
#
# COMPACT_ATOMS: atom_id res chain seq x y z
N MET A 1 -5.68 31.23 0.63
CA MET A 1 -4.89 30.00 0.81
C MET A 1 -5.85 28.83 0.72
N THR A 2 -5.92 28.16 -0.43
CA THR A 2 -6.61 26.86 -0.52
C THR A 2 -5.86 25.90 0.39
N LYS A 3 -6.57 25.24 1.33
CA LYS A 3 -6.00 24.13 2.11
C LYS A 3 -5.42 23.11 1.13
N ASP A 4 -4.17 22.70 1.29
CA ASP A 4 -3.58 21.65 0.46
C ASP A 4 -4.43 20.37 0.55
N ALA A 5 -5.10 20.01 -0.55
CA ALA A 5 -5.83 18.77 -0.65
C ALA A 5 -4.86 17.61 -0.92
N PHE A 6 -5.06 16.50 -0.21
CA PHE A 6 -4.26 15.30 -0.37
C PHE A 6 -5.10 14.21 -1.04
N TYR A 7 -4.54 13.63 -2.11
CA TYR A 7 -5.23 12.66 -2.94
C TYR A 7 -4.61 11.28 -2.90
N GLY A 8 -3.39 11.18 -2.37
CA GLY A 8 -2.68 9.92 -2.21
C GLY A 8 -2.02 9.77 -0.85
N VAL A 9 -1.73 8.53 -0.49
CA VAL A 9 -0.88 8.17 0.63
C VAL A 9 0.18 7.19 0.15
N LEU A 10 1.45 7.40 0.51
CA LEU A 10 2.50 6.40 0.39
C LEU A 10 2.73 5.75 1.75
N ALA A 11 2.34 4.49 1.91
CA ALA A 11 2.46 3.71 3.12
C ALA A 11 3.56 2.64 2.97
N ALA A 12 4.25 2.34 4.08
CA ALA A 12 5.27 1.31 4.12
C ALA A 12 4.74 0.04 4.79
N VAL A 13 5.18 -1.11 4.28
CA VAL A 13 5.01 -2.44 4.88
C VAL A 13 6.36 -3.17 4.87
N ASP A 14 6.49 -4.20 5.69
CA ASP A 14 7.63 -5.12 5.68
C ASP A 14 7.70 -5.89 4.35
N TRP A 15 8.87 -6.46 4.10
CA TRP A 15 9.06 -7.35 2.95
C TRP A 15 8.47 -8.71 3.25
N ASN A 16 7.84 -9.31 2.24
CA ASN A 16 7.30 -10.65 2.32
C ASN A 16 7.64 -11.35 1.01
N SER A 17 8.46 -12.39 1.10
CA SER A 17 8.93 -13.13 -0.07
C SER A 17 7.84 -13.97 -0.74
N GLN A 18 6.66 -14.08 -0.11
CA GLN A 18 5.43 -14.68 -0.66
C GLN A 18 4.53 -13.63 -1.36
N GLY A 19 5.07 -12.47 -1.73
CA GLY A 19 4.37 -11.43 -2.49
C GLY A 19 3.23 -10.75 -1.72
N TRP A 20 3.28 -10.76 -0.38
CA TRP A 20 2.21 -10.32 0.51
C TRP A 20 0.86 -11.03 0.23
N GLN A 21 0.92 -12.31 -0.15
CA GLN A 21 -0.24 -13.16 -0.36
C GLN A 21 -0.31 -14.33 0.63
N GLY A 22 0.58 -14.38 1.62
CA GLY A 22 0.67 -15.47 2.58
C GLY A 22 1.72 -15.20 3.65
N PRO A 23 1.81 -16.05 4.68
CA PRO A 23 2.67 -15.82 5.84
C PRO A 23 4.12 -15.50 5.47
N SER A 24 4.72 -14.56 6.20
CA SER A 24 6.14 -14.24 6.05
C SER A 24 7.02 -15.43 6.42
N THR A 25 8.11 -15.60 5.69
CA THR A 25 9.09 -16.64 6.01
C THR A 25 9.84 -16.30 7.31
N PRO A 26 10.45 -17.28 8.00
CA PRO A 26 11.29 -16.99 9.17
C PRO A 26 12.40 -15.97 8.88
N GLU A 27 12.96 -15.98 7.67
CA GLU A 27 14.00 -15.04 7.24
C GLU A 27 13.45 -13.63 7.02
N ASP A 28 12.26 -13.51 6.43
CA ASP A 28 11.55 -12.23 6.31
C ASP A 28 11.27 -11.62 7.70
N LEU A 29 10.83 -12.44 8.66
CA LEU A 29 10.52 -12.01 10.03
C LEU A 29 11.79 -11.53 10.77
N ALA A 30 12.89 -12.27 10.67
CA ALA A 30 14.17 -11.91 11.29
C ALA A 30 14.68 -10.55 10.78
N ASN A 31 14.43 -10.25 9.51
CA ASN A 31 14.88 -9.02 8.84
C ASN A 31 13.81 -7.91 8.78
N ALA A 32 12.66 -8.10 9.43
CA ALA A 32 11.57 -7.14 9.36
C ALA A 32 11.97 -5.77 9.93
N ASN A 33 11.52 -4.70 9.29
CA ASN A 33 11.82 -3.32 9.70
C ASN A 33 10.86 -2.76 10.77
N PHE A 34 9.88 -3.55 11.22
CA PHE A 34 8.84 -3.12 12.16
C PHE A 34 8.95 -3.92 13.46
N ASN A 35 9.16 -3.28 14.60
CA ASN A 35 9.27 -3.98 15.89
C ASN A 35 7.98 -4.75 16.24
N PHE A 36 6.80 -4.20 15.90
CA PHE A 36 5.52 -4.89 16.05
C PHE A 36 5.46 -6.24 15.32
N VAL A 37 6.11 -6.33 14.16
CA VAL A 37 6.22 -7.58 13.39
C VAL A 37 7.12 -8.59 14.12
N LYS A 38 8.23 -8.13 14.69
CA LYS A 38 9.16 -9.01 15.44
C LYS A 38 8.57 -9.55 16.73
N GLU A 39 7.63 -8.82 17.33
CA GLU A 39 7.04 -9.16 18.64
C GLU A 39 5.84 -10.11 18.53
N GLN A 40 5.20 -10.21 17.36
CA GLN A 40 3.97 -10.99 17.17
C GLN A 40 4.12 -12.18 16.20
N ASP A 41 5.33 -12.42 15.67
CA ASP A 41 5.68 -13.51 14.72
C ASP A 41 4.80 -13.64 13.47
N ILE A 42 3.92 -12.66 13.23
CA ILE A 42 3.05 -12.59 12.06
C ILE A 42 2.97 -11.14 11.62
N THR A 43 3.09 -10.94 10.32
CA THR A 43 2.94 -9.62 9.72
C THR A 43 1.55 -9.59 9.10
N TYR A 44 0.58 -8.90 9.71
CA TYR A 44 -0.76 -8.76 9.10
C TYR A 44 -0.68 -8.09 7.71
N THR A 45 0.42 -7.40 7.45
CA THR A 45 0.86 -6.87 6.14
C THR A 45 1.14 -7.96 5.09
N SER A 46 1.53 -9.17 5.50
CA SER A 46 1.79 -10.33 4.63
C SER A 46 0.57 -10.80 3.84
N LEU A 47 -0.61 -10.27 4.14
CA LEU A 47 -1.85 -10.56 3.44
C LEU A 47 -2.36 -9.39 2.60
N ASN A 48 -1.65 -8.26 2.50
CA ASN A 48 -2.17 -7.07 1.80
C ASN A 48 -2.56 -7.33 0.33
N PHE A 49 -1.91 -8.27 -0.35
CA PHE A 49 -2.26 -8.65 -1.71
C PHE A 49 -2.88 -10.04 -1.81
N GLY A 50 -3.29 -10.64 -0.70
CA GLY A 50 -3.95 -11.95 -0.66
C GLY A 50 -5.30 -12.00 -1.38
N HIS A 51 -5.89 -10.86 -1.78
CA HIS A 51 -7.10 -10.81 -2.64
C HIS A 51 -6.97 -11.56 -3.98
N LEU A 52 -5.75 -11.93 -4.38
CA LEU A 52 -5.49 -12.76 -5.55
C LEU A 52 -5.69 -14.25 -5.29
N LEU A 53 -5.64 -14.68 -4.03
CA LEU A 53 -5.75 -16.08 -3.59
C LEU A 53 -7.01 -16.33 -2.75
N PHE A 54 -7.43 -15.34 -1.98
CA PHE A 54 -8.53 -15.44 -1.04
C PHE A 54 -9.71 -14.58 -1.49
N PRO A 55 -10.96 -15.04 -1.26
CA PRO A 55 -12.13 -14.27 -1.64
C PRO A 55 -12.22 -12.95 -0.88
N ALA A 56 -12.79 -11.96 -1.55
CA ALA A 56 -13.28 -10.75 -0.88
C ALA A 56 -14.48 -11.09 0.01
N ASP A 57 -14.88 -10.15 0.88
CA ASP A 57 -16.13 -10.30 1.63
C ASP A 57 -17.37 -10.24 0.73
N GLU A 58 -18.54 -10.48 1.32
CA GLU A 58 -19.84 -10.46 0.63
C GLU A 58 -20.11 -9.13 -0.11
N SER A 59 -19.49 -8.04 0.32
CA SER A 59 -19.61 -6.71 -0.31
C SER A 59 -18.51 -6.46 -1.37
N GLY A 60 -17.68 -7.45 -1.67
CA GLY A 60 -16.59 -7.39 -2.64
C GLY A 60 -15.33 -6.67 -2.15
N TYR A 61 -15.22 -6.37 -0.85
CA TYR A 61 -14.05 -5.72 -0.26
C TYR A 61 -13.03 -6.73 0.21
N TYR A 62 -11.76 -6.39 0.00
CA TYR A 62 -10.64 -7.07 0.63
C TYR A 62 -9.91 -6.10 1.57
N ARG A 63 -9.42 -6.64 2.68
CA ARG A 63 -8.85 -5.87 3.79
C ARG A 63 -7.33 -6.00 3.79
N GLY A 64 -6.67 -4.94 4.26
CA GLY A 64 -5.23 -4.93 4.45
C GLY A 64 -4.88 -4.29 5.79
N PHE A 65 -3.60 -4.40 6.11
CA PHE A 65 -2.99 -3.79 7.27
C PHE A 65 -1.84 -2.88 6.85
N LEU A 66 -1.87 -1.65 7.36
CA LEU A 66 -0.87 -0.62 7.16
C LEU A 66 -0.35 -0.18 8.54
N PRO A 67 0.79 -0.72 9.03
CA PRO A 67 1.23 -0.57 10.42
C PRO A 67 1.27 0.90 10.89
N HIS A 68 1.76 1.80 10.03
CA HIS A 68 1.88 3.22 10.35
C HIS A 68 0.54 3.96 10.47
N LEU A 69 -0.50 3.51 9.76
CA LEU A 69 -1.84 4.07 9.87
C LEU A 69 -2.62 3.47 11.03
N PHE A 70 -2.14 2.34 11.59
CA PHE A 70 -2.73 1.74 12.78
C PHE A 70 -2.37 2.54 14.03
N THR A 71 -1.11 2.93 14.19
CA THR A 71 -0.65 3.73 15.33
C THR A 71 -1.10 5.19 15.24
N LYS A 72 -1.18 5.74 14.02
CA LYS A 72 -1.67 7.09 13.77
C LYS A 72 -2.70 7.06 12.65
N SER A 73 -3.98 6.99 13.05
CA SER A 73 -5.09 7.03 12.09
C SER A 73 -4.94 8.23 11.16
N PRO A 74 -5.24 8.07 9.85
CA PRO A 74 -5.24 9.21 8.94
C PRO A 74 -6.17 10.30 9.48
N ASP A 75 -5.72 11.54 9.34
CA ASP A 75 -6.49 12.71 9.74
C ASP A 75 -7.74 12.78 8.86
N ALA A 76 -8.93 12.88 9.45
CA ALA A 76 -10.20 12.76 8.72
C ALA A 76 -10.35 13.84 7.64
N GLU A 77 -9.88 15.06 7.91
CA GLU A 77 -9.91 16.17 6.94
C GLU A 77 -8.90 15.94 5.81
N LYS A 78 -7.68 15.50 6.13
CA LYS A 78 -6.63 15.25 5.13
C LYS A 78 -6.87 14.00 4.30
N SER A 79 -7.59 13.02 4.82
CA SER A 79 -7.86 11.75 4.14
C SER A 79 -9.16 11.71 3.36
N ARG A 80 -10.03 12.73 3.52
CA ARG A 80 -11.33 12.83 2.85
C ARG A 80 -11.25 12.68 1.32
N HIS A 81 -10.18 13.17 0.72
CA HIS A 81 -9.98 13.17 -0.74
C HIS A 81 -8.98 12.11 -1.21
N VAL A 82 -8.49 11.25 -0.32
CA VAL A 82 -7.52 10.21 -0.69
C VAL A 82 -8.18 9.19 -1.60
N ALA A 83 -7.78 9.21 -2.87
CA ALA A 83 -8.23 8.30 -3.90
C ALA A 83 -7.34 7.06 -4.02
N ILE A 84 -6.14 7.06 -3.45
CA ILE A 84 -5.21 5.94 -3.57
C ILE A 84 -4.21 5.84 -2.41
N VAL A 85 -3.93 4.63 -1.96
CA VAL A 85 -2.79 4.31 -1.08
C VAL A 85 -1.79 3.46 -1.83
N PHE A 86 -0.63 4.03 -2.12
CA PHE A 86 0.54 3.34 -2.64
C PHE A 86 1.26 2.60 -1.52
N ILE A 87 1.67 1.36 -1.80
CA ILE A 87 2.37 0.48 -0.87
C ILE A 87 3.81 0.35 -1.33
N LYS A 88 4.74 0.71 -0.44
CA LYS A 88 6.16 0.44 -0.61
C LYS A 88 6.66 -0.58 0.40
N SER A 89 7.66 -1.34 0.01
CA SER A 89 8.35 -2.27 0.88
C SER A 89 9.85 -2.21 0.63
N LYS A 90 10.65 -2.36 1.68
CA LYS A 90 12.11 -2.41 1.58
C LYS A 90 12.53 -3.86 1.57
N ASP A 91 13.06 -4.31 0.44
CA ASP A 91 13.61 -5.65 0.31
C ASP A 91 14.88 -5.75 1.17
N TRP A 92 14.95 -6.77 2.00
CA TRP A 92 16.09 -7.00 2.87
C TRP A 92 17.24 -7.72 2.14
N HIS A 93 16.98 -8.39 1.02
CA HIS A 93 18.01 -9.07 0.23
C HIS A 93 18.98 -8.08 -0.42
N ASP A 94 18.45 -6.99 -1.00
CA ASP A 94 19.24 -5.98 -1.72
C ASP A 94 19.25 -4.59 -1.04
N GLY A 95 18.46 -4.41 0.02
CA GLY A 95 18.32 -3.17 0.77
C GLY A 95 17.56 -2.06 0.05
N LYS A 96 17.02 -2.30 -1.15
CA LYS A 96 16.31 -1.32 -1.98
C LYS A 96 14.85 -1.22 -1.57
N THR A 97 14.24 -0.07 -1.85
CA THR A 97 12.82 0.16 -1.56
C THR A 97 12.01 0.12 -2.85
N TYR A 98 11.02 -0.74 -2.89
CA TYR A 98 10.16 -0.95 -4.05
C TYR A 98 8.77 -0.39 -3.79
N LEU A 99 8.17 0.23 -4.80
CA LEU A 99 6.72 0.37 -4.88
C LEU A 99 6.17 -0.95 -5.41
N VAL A 100 5.33 -1.61 -4.61
CA VAL A 100 4.91 -3.00 -4.85
C VAL A 100 3.45 -3.09 -5.29
N GLY A 101 2.62 -2.11 -4.95
CA GLY A 101 1.21 -2.13 -5.29
C GLY A 101 0.43 -1.00 -4.65
N PHE A 102 -0.90 -1.09 -4.67
CA PHE A 102 -1.77 -0.06 -4.10
C PHE A 102 -3.20 -0.53 -3.82
N TYR A 103 -3.90 0.29 -3.05
CA TYR A 103 -5.35 0.27 -2.85
C TYR A 103 -5.94 1.57 -3.43
N ALA A 104 -6.70 1.50 -4.52
CA ALA A 104 -7.46 2.65 -5.01
C ALA A 104 -8.82 2.73 -4.31
N PHE A 105 -9.36 3.94 -4.16
CA PHE A 105 -10.59 4.25 -3.44
C PHE A 105 -10.66 3.59 -2.06
N PRO A 106 -9.64 3.81 -1.21
CA PRO A 106 -9.51 3.13 0.07
C PRO A 106 -10.60 3.59 1.06
N ILE A 107 -11.04 2.66 1.89
CA ILE A 107 -11.78 2.95 3.12
C ILE A 107 -10.84 2.66 4.29
N PHE A 108 -10.56 3.67 5.11
CA PHE A 108 -9.79 3.50 6.34
C PHE A 108 -10.73 3.10 7.47
N LYS A 109 -10.59 1.86 7.95
CA LYS A 109 -11.40 1.34 9.06
C LYS A 109 -10.61 0.27 9.79
N LYS A 110 -10.41 0.46 11.10
CA LYS A 110 -9.80 -0.55 11.97
C LYS A 110 -10.81 -1.66 12.22
N GLU A 111 -10.44 -2.89 11.88
CA GLU A 111 -11.27 -4.08 12.06
C GLU A 111 -10.36 -5.25 12.51
N ARG A 112 -10.92 -6.15 13.33
CA ARG A 112 -10.32 -7.44 13.63
C ARG A 112 -11.18 -8.50 12.95
N VAL A 113 -10.55 -9.34 12.13
CA VAL A 113 -11.27 -10.31 11.28
C VAL A 113 -10.57 -11.65 11.31
N GLN A 114 -11.32 -12.73 11.08
CA GLN A 114 -10.74 -14.05 10.93
C GLN A 114 -9.71 -14.05 9.78
N SER A 115 -8.58 -14.71 9.99
CA SER A 115 -7.60 -14.93 8.92
C SER A 115 -8.24 -15.63 7.71
N PRO A 116 -7.91 -15.22 6.48
CA PRO A 116 -8.34 -15.93 5.28
C PRO A 116 -7.55 -17.23 5.02
N THR A 117 -6.54 -17.54 5.84
CA THR A 117 -5.69 -18.73 5.72
C THR A 117 -5.55 -19.47 7.05
N ASP A 118 -5.60 -20.81 6.98
CA ASP A 118 -5.43 -21.69 8.15
C ASP A 118 -4.03 -21.62 8.76
N ALA A 119 -3.04 -21.09 8.02
CA ALA A 119 -1.69 -20.88 8.52
C ALA A 119 -1.61 -19.80 9.62
N ILE A 120 -2.63 -18.94 9.73
CA ILE A 120 -2.76 -17.95 10.79
C ILE A 120 -4.03 -18.28 11.57
N THR A 121 -3.87 -18.87 12.75
CA THR A 121 -4.97 -19.48 13.52
C THR A 121 -5.75 -18.49 14.39
N HIS A 122 -5.38 -17.21 14.35
CA HIS A 122 -6.02 -16.14 15.11
C HIS A 122 -6.54 -15.03 14.20
N ASP A 123 -7.44 -14.22 14.73
CA ASP A 123 -7.96 -13.05 14.03
C ASP A 123 -6.85 -12.04 13.76
N VAL A 124 -6.80 -11.54 12.51
CA VAL A 124 -5.86 -10.54 12.04
C VAL A 124 -6.42 -9.12 12.20
N GLU A 125 -5.53 -8.18 12.48
CA GLU A 125 -5.88 -6.76 12.49
C GLU A 125 -5.78 -6.17 11.08
N THR A 126 -6.75 -5.33 10.73
CA THR A 126 -6.81 -4.63 9.44
C THR A 126 -7.19 -3.18 9.67
N ASN A 127 -6.76 -2.28 8.78
CA ASN A 127 -7.05 -0.84 8.91
C ASN A 127 -7.33 -0.12 7.58
N ILE A 128 -7.30 -0.85 6.48
CA ILE A 128 -7.66 -0.38 5.15
C ILE A 128 -8.47 -1.45 4.44
N LYS A 129 -9.39 -1.04 3.58
CA LYS A 129 -10.02 -1.95 2.62
C LYS A 129 -10.35 -1.24 1.32
N SER A 130 -10.46 -2.01 0.25
CA SER A 130 -10.99 -1.55 -1.03
C SER A 130 -11.68 -2.71 -1.74
N LEU A 131 -12.50 -2.41 -2.74
CA LEU A 131 -13.02 -3.45 -3.63
C LEU A 131 -11.83 -4.19 -4.26
N ALA A 132 -11.87 -5.52 -4.31
CA ALA A 132 -10.75 -6.32 -4.81
C ALA A 132 -10.30 -5.92 -6.25
N LYS A 133 -11.26 -5.46 -7.08
CA LYS A 133 -10.98 -4.92 -8.42
C LYS A 133 -10.16 -3.62 -8.44
N HIS A 134 -10.06 -2.92 -7.31
CA HIS A 134 -9.34 -1.65 -7.13
C HIS A 134 -8.02 -1.83 -6.34
N ILE A 135 -7.69 -3.05 -5.91
CA ILE A 135 -6.40 -3.38 -5.30
C ILE A 135 -5.50 -3.95 -6.39
N HIS A 136 -4.23 -3.59 -6.39
CA HIS A 136 -3.30 -4.10 -7.40
C HIS A 136 -1.91 -4.36 -6.83
N LEU A 137 -1.41 -5.58 -7.03
CA LEU A 137 0.00 -5.94 -6.85
C LEU A 137 0.68 -5.80 -8.21
N LEU A 138 1.78 -5.05 -8.28
CA LEU A 138 2.51 -4.84 -9.53
C LEU A 138 3.27 -6.10 -9.93
N PRO A 139 3.12 -6.58 -11.19
CA PRO A 139 3.95 -7.66 -11.70
C PRO A 139 5.44 -7.31 -11.73
N ASN A 140 5.76 -6.05 -12.07
CA ASN A 140 7.11 -5.49 -12.00
C ASN A 140 7.14 -4.35 -10.97
N PRO A 141 7.56 -4.62 -9.73
CA PRO A 141 7.74 -3.59 -8.71
C PRO A 141 8.73 -2.52 -9.15
N ILE A 142 8.55 -1.29 -8.67
CA ILE A 142 9.36 -0.14 -9.11
C ILE A 142 10.39 0.17 -8.04
N ASN A 143 11.67 0.09 -8.38
CA ASN A 143 12.72 0.45 -7.45
C ASN A 143 12.77 1.98 -7.24
N LEU A 144 12.30 2.45 -6.09
CA LEU A 144 12.31 3.86 -5.74
C LEU A 144 13.73 4.42 -5.52
N SER A 145 14.72 3.58 -5.23
CA SER A 145 16.12 4.00 -5.09
C SER A 145 16.76 4.38 -6.42
N ASP A 146 16.37 3.73 -7.53
CA ASP A 146 16.96 3.95 -8.86
C ASP A 146 16.14 4.99 -9.67
N HIS A 147 14.87 5.19 -9.33
CA HIS A 147 14.03 6.24 -9.94
C HIS A 147 14.14 7.57 -9.18
N THR A 148 15.14 8.38 -9.56
CA THR A 148 15.33 9.75 -9.05
C THR A 148 14.11 10.66 -9.25
N GLU A 149 13.24 10.37 -10.22
CA GLU A 149 11.97 11.08 -10.39
C GLU A 149 10.94 10.69 -9.33
N ALA A 150 10.72 9.39 -9.09
CA ALA A 150 9.79 8.92 -8.05
C ALA A 150 10.16 9.41 -6.65
N THR A 151 11.46 9.57 -6.36
CA THR A 151 11.97 10.13 -5.11
C THR A 151 11.82 11.65 -5.00
N LYS A 152 11.85 12.41 -6.11
CA LYS A 152 11.52 13.86 -6.14
C LYS A 152 10.05 14.16 -5.84
N PHE A 153 9.18 13.15 -5.89
CA PHE A 153 7.73 13.29 -5.65
C PHE A 153 7.30 12.88 -4.24
N LEU A 154 8.27 12.52 -3.39
CA LEU A 154 8.06 12.45 -1.95
C LEU A 154 8.04 13.88 -1.39
N PRO A 155 7.18 14.21 -0.42
CA PRO A 155 7.16 15.55 0.19
C PRO A 155 8.56 15.98 0.64
N ASN A 156 8.95 17.21 0.28
CA ASN A 156 10.30 17.79 0.42
C ASN A 156 10.90 17.71 1.84
N ASP A 157 10.05 17.51 2.84
CA ASP A 157 10.33 17.48 4.26
C ASP A 157 10.52 16.06 4.84
N LYS A 158 10.39 14.99 4.04
CA LYS A 158 10.47 13.61 4.52
C LYS A 158 11.37 12.72 3.66
N LYS A 159 12.64 12.66 4.06
CA LYS A 159 13.65 11.75 3.51
C LYS A 159 13.11 10.30 3.42
N PRO A 160 13.35 9.58 2.31
CA PRO A 160 13.18 8.13 2.28
C PRO A 160 14.02 7.51 3.39
N GLY A 161 13.40 6.84 4.36
CA GLY A 161 14.10 6.18 5.46
C GLY A 161 13.66 6.58 6.87
N LYS A 162 12.85 7.62 7.06
CA LYS A 162 12.17 7.85 8.35
C LYS A 162 10.77 7.24 8.32
N MET A 163 10.57 6.27 9.21
CA MET A 163 9.33 5.51 9.42
C MET A 163 8.10 6.42 9.47
N GLY A 164 7.13 6.15 8.59
CA GLY A 164 5.88 6.92 8.47
C GLY A 164 5.23 6.79 7.08
N TYR A 165 4.01 7.30 6.97
CA TYR A 165 3.32 7.48 5.69
C TYR A 165 3.43 8.94 5.22
N ASN A 166 3.35 9.15 3.91
CA ASN A 166 3.42 10.47 3.30
C ASN A 166 2.12 10.76 2.56
N TYR A 167 1.50 11.90 2.81
CA TYR A 167 0.43 12.38 1.95
C TYR A 167 1.01 12.89 0.63
N MET A 168 0.24 12.75 -0.43
CA MET A 168 0.60 13.09 -1.79
C MET A 168 -0.46 14.03 -2.36
N ASN A 169 -0.03 15.10 -3.03
CA ASN A 169 -0.93 15.95 -3.80
C ASN A 169 -1.29 15.28 -5.14
N ARG A 170 -2.16 15.92 -5.91
CA ARG A 170 -2.63 15.42 -7.20
C ARG A 170 -1.48 15.13 -8.17
N VAL A 171 -0.56 16.07 -8.34
CA VAL A 171 0.59 15.94 -9.26
C VAL A 171 1.48 14.75 -8.86
N ASN A 172 1.68 14.53 -7.56
CA ASN A 172 2.44 13.37 -7.09
C ASN A 172 1.74 12.05 -7.44
N VAL A 173 0.41 11.98 -7.28
CA VAL A 173 -0.38 10.78 -7.61
C VAL A 173 -0.33 10.47 -9.11
N GLU A 174 -0.56 11.48 -9.95
CA GLU A 174 -0.54 11.35 -11.41
C GLU A 174 0.80 10.79 -11.90
N LYS A 175 1.91 11.39 -11.44
CA LYS A 175 3.26 10.94 -11.82
C LYS A 175 3.58 9.54 -11.33
N MET A 176 3.17 9.17 -10.11
CA MET A 176 3.39 7.81 -9.60
C MET A 176 2.69 6.78 -10.49
N LEU A 177 1.43 7.05 -10.89
CA LEU A 177 0.67 6.19 -11.80
C LEU A 177 1.30 6.12 -13.20
N ASP A 178 1.89 7.22 -13.69
CA ASP A 178 2.62 7.23 -14.96
C ASP A 178 3.85 6.32 -14.91
N VAL A 179 4.68 6.45 -13.87
CA VAL A 179 5.88 5.60 -13.68
C VAL A 179 5.47 4.12 -13.58
N MET A 180 4.41 3.82 -12.82
CA MET A 180 3.88 2.45 -12.72
C MET A 180 3.43 1.88 -14.06
N THR A 181 2.73 2.69 -14.86
CA THR A 181 2.23 2.28 -16.17
C THR A 181 3.39 2.05 -17.14
N ALA A 182 4.40 2.92 -17.11
CA ALA A 182 5.59 2.80 -17.95
C ALA A 182 6.39 1.53 -17.63
N GLN A 183 6.53 1.19 -16.34
CA GLN A 183 7.25 -0.02 -15.91
C GLN A 183 6.45 -1.31 -16.13
N ASN A 184 5.12 -1.23 -16.20
CA ASN A 184 4.22 -2.37 -16.40
C ASN A 184 3.40 -2.21 -17.69
N PRO A 185 4.06 -2.17 -18.88
CA PRO A 185 3.35 -1.98 -20.13
C PRO A 185 2.41 -3.16 -20.40
N GLY A 186 1.17 -2.86 -20.81
CA GLY A 186 0.15 -3.87 -21.10
C GLY A 186 -0.67 -4.34 -19.89
N ASP A 187 -0.38 -3.84 -18.68
CA ASP A 187 -1.21 -4.12 -17.50
C ASP A 187 -2.56 -3.40 -17.61
N LYS A 188 -3.57 -4.16 -18.05
CA LYS A 188 -4.94 -3.66 -18.25
C LYS A 188 -5.61 -3.26 -16.94
N LYS A 189 -5.32 -3.96 -15.84
CA LYS A 189 -5.92 -3.67 -14.53
C LYS A 189 -5.37 -2.34 -14.00
N LEU A 190 -4.05 -2.16 -14.03
CA LEU A 190 -3.40 -0.89 -13.70
C LEU A 190 -3.95 0.26 -14.55
N SER A 191 -4.02 0.07 -15.87
CA SER A 191 -4.52 1.09 -16.79
C SER A 191 -5.98 1.50 -16.50
N SER A 192 -6.84 0.52 -16.24
CA SER A 192 -8.24 0.76 -15.88
C SER A 192 -8.38 1.51 -14.55
N ILE A 193 -7.62 1.11 -13.52
CA ILE A 193 -7.68 1.77 -12.22
C ILE A 193 -7.10 3.19 -12.30
N LYS A 194 -5.97 3.37 -13.01
CA LYS A 194 -5.40 4.70 -13.27
C LYS A 194 -6.43 5.64 -13.87
N LEU A 195 -7.12 5.23 -14.93
CA LEU A 195 -8.17 6.06 -15.56
C LEU A 195 -9.27 6.45 -14.56
N ALA A 196 -9.72 5.50 -13.72
CA ALA A 196 -10.73 5.77 -12.71
C ALA A 196 -10.23 6.77 -11.65
N VAL A 197 -8.99 6.60 -11.17
CA VAL A 197 -8.37 7.51 -10.21
C VAL A 197 -8.24 8.91 -10.81
N LEU A 198 -7.69 9.05 -12.02
CA LEU A 198 -7.53 10.35 -12.70
C LEU A 198 -8.86 11.09 -12.88
N ARG A 199 -9.95 10.37 -13.18
CA ARG A 199 -11.29 10.96 -13.25
C ARG A 199 -11.75 11.49 -11.88
N ALA A 200 -11.51 10.73 -10.81
CA ALA A 200 -11.85 11.17 -9.46
C ALA A 200 -11.03 12.39 -9.02
N LEU A 201 -9.80 12.54 -9.52
CA LEU A 201 -8.95 13.72 -9.26
C LEU A 201 -9.37 14.97 -10.05
N GLY A 202 -10.11 14.82 -11.15
CA GLY A 202 -10.48 15.90 -12.06
C GLY A 202 -11.87 16.52 -11.85
N ASN A 203 -12.70 15.94 -10.97
CA ASN A 203 -14.06 16.40 -10.70
C ASN A 203 -14.13 17.32 -9.46
N GLU A 204 -13.42 18.46 -9.49
CA GLU A 204 -13.55 19.54 -8.50
C GLU A 204 -14.25 20.77 -9.08
#